data_AF-A0A419ELA0-F1
#
_entry.id   AF-A0A419ELA0-F1
#
_cell.length_a   1.000
_cell.length_b   1.000
_cell.length_c   1.000
_cell.angle_alpha   90.00
_cell.angle_beta   90.00
_cell.angle_gamma   90.00
#
_symmetry.space_group_name_H-M   'P 1'
#
loop_
_entity.id
_entity.type
_entity.pdbx_description
1 polymer ?
#
loop_
_entity_poly.entity_id
_entity_poly.type
_entity_poly.pdbx_seq_one_letter_code
_entity_poly.pdbx_strand_id
1 'polypeptide(L)'
;MKIVECVPNFSEGKNVVIFDAISKAIGKLENVKLLSLEPDADYNRVVVTLAGDEKGILNGAVAATKEASTFIDMRNHKGEHPRLGATDVVPFVPVKNITMQECAHISEEYAKIISRDLEVPVYLYEEACRKPKRKLLSNIRKGEYEGLEEKLKNPEWYPDYGEAKFNPKLGAIVTGARFFLIAYNVNIKSLDVKYAKEIGEVLRESGRPKRDENGNVVKVNGETVKIPGRLKTVQGMGVTLDKYNITQVSMNLKNYNVTPIHIAFEEVKKEAQRLGVEVIGSEIVGLVPLEALMQAGEFYCNGKFKDEKSLVDIAVDKLGLSELNEFIPHQKIIDYMI
;
A
#
# COMPACT_ATOMS: atom_id res chain seq x y z
N MET A 1 21.98 -6.42 -12.99
CA MET A 1 21.47 -6.91 -11.69
C MET A 1 19.96 -6.78 -11.68
N LYS A 2 19.26 -7.81 -11.21
CA LYS A 2 17.82 -7.79 -10.96
C LYS A 2 17.57 -7.15 -9.60
N ILE A 3 16.58 -6.28 -9.50
CA ILE A 3 16.17 -5.68 -8.22
C ILE A 3 14.68 -5.86 -8.03
N VAL A 4 14.33 -6.35 -6.85
CA VAL A 4 12.98 -6.56 -6.37
C VAL A 4 12.79 -5.72 -5.12
N GLU A 5 11.67 -5.02 -5.04
CA GLU A 5 11.19 -4.44 -3.79
C GLU A 5 10.26 -5.45 -3.10
N CYS A 6 10.35 -5.54 -1.78
CA CYS A 6 9.39 -6.25 -0.95
C CYS A 6 8.88 -5.34 0.15
N VAL A 7 7.55 -5.24 0.30
CA VAL A 7 6.92 -4.26 1.21
C VAL A 7 6.08 -4.95 2.29
N PRO A 8 6.65 -5.81 3.16
CA PRO A 8 5.87 -6.54 4.14
C PRO A 8 5.17 -5.61 5.14
N ASN A 9 3.99 -6.03 5.59
CA ASN A 9 3.16 -5.29 6.52
C ASN A 9 2.92 -6.13 7.76
N PHE A 10 3.29 -5.59 8.92
CA PHE A 10 3.15 -6.28 10.20
C PHE A 10 2.13 -5.56 11.08
N SER A 11 1.33 -6.35 11.81
CA SER A 11 0.28 -5.87 12.72
C SER A 11 0.89 -5.44 14.05
N GLU A 12 1.70 -4.39 14.02
CA GLU A 12 2.34 -3.73 15.16
C GLU A 12 2.74 -2.30 14.76
N GLY A 13 2.44 -1.29 15.57
CA GLY A 13 2.75 0.12 15.27
C GLY A 13 3.42 0.90 16.39
N LYS A 14 3.76 0.26 17.51
CA LYS A 14 4.19 0.93 18.76
C LYS A 14 5.45 0.32 19.37
N ASN A 15 5.65 -1.00 19.26
CA ASN A 15 6.71 -1.69 19.97
C ASN A 15 8.06 -1.64 19.23
N VAL A 16 8.91 -0.71 19.67
CA VAL A 16 10.26 -0.48 19.11
C VAL A 16 11.15 -1.71 19.14
N VAL A 17 10.99 -2.58 20.15
CA VAL A 17 11.79 -3.83 20.26
C VAL A 17 11.55 -4.74 19.06
N ILE A 18 10.32 -4.79 18.55
CA ILE A 18 9.96 -5.60 17.38
C ILE A 18 10.58 -5.00 16.12
N PHE A 19 10.57 -3.67 15.99
CA PHE A 19 11.17 -2.97 14.85
C PHE A 19 12.68 -3.14 14.79
N ASP A 20 13.35 -3.05 15.94
CA ASP A 20 14.79 -3.28 16.06
C ASP A 20 15.16 -4.73 15.74
N ALA A 21 14.35 -5.69 16.22
CA ALA A 21 14.55 -7.10 15.94
C ALA A 21 14.44 -7.41 14.44
N ILE A 22 13.39 -6.91 13.77
CA ILE A 22 13.21 -7.04 12.32
C ILE A 22 14.39 -6.42 11.58
N SER A 23 14.77 -5.18 11.92
CA SER A 23 15.87 -4.46 11.28
C SER A 23 17.20 -5.20 11.41
N LYS A 24 17.48 -5.74 12.61
CA LYS A 24 18.68 -6.52 12.90
C LYS A 24 18.69 -7.87 12.19
N ALA A 25 17.54 -8.51 12.01
CA ALA A 25 17.43 -9.76 11.26
C ALA A 25 17.78 -9.55 9.78
N ILE A 26 17.26 -8.48 9.17
CA ILE A 26 17.53 -8.13 7.77
C ILE A 26 18.99 -7.69 7.59
N GLY A 27 19.52 -6.84 8.48
CA GLY A 27 20.88 -6.29 8.36
C GLY A 27 22.01 -7.32 8.43
N LYS A 28 21.72 -8.58 8.76
CA LYS A 28 22.68 -9.70 8.74
C LYS A 28 22.73 -10.43 7.40
N LEU A 29 21.82 -10.12 6.47
CA LEU A 29 21.67 -10.82 5.21
C LEU A 29 22.41 -10.09 4.10
N GLU A 30 23.02 -10.86 3.20
CA GLU A 30 23.64 -10.34 1.99
C GLU A 30 22.59 -10.11 0.90
N ASN A 31 22.89 -9.19 -0.02
CA ASN A 31 22.10 -8.87 -1.22
C ASN A 31 20.66 -8.41 -0.96
N VAL A 32 20.37 -7.93 0.25
CA VAL A 32 19.12 -7.25 0.61
C VAL A 32 19.40 -6.08 1.54
N LYS A 33 18.67 -4.99 1.35
CA LYS A 33 18.78 -3.77 2.14
C LYS A 33 17.42 -3.40 2.69
N LEU A 34 17.38 -3.06 3.98
CA LEU A 34 16.25 -2.36 4.57
C LEU A 34 16.29 -0.90 4.10
N LEU A 35 15.29 -0.49 3.33
CA LEU A 35 15.19 0.88 2.81
C LEU A 35 14.40 1.78 3.76
N SER A 36 13.29 1.29 4.29
CA SER A 36 12.47 2.03 5.27
C SER A 36 11.73 1.10 6.23
N LEU A 37 11.45 1.63 7.42
CA LEU A 37 10.58 1.03 8.42
C LEU A 37 9.71 2.16 9.00
N GLU A 38 8.43 2.16 8.66
CA GLU A 38 7.49 3.23 8.95
C GLU A 38 6.36 2.69 9.83
N PRO A 39 6.46 2.82 11.17
CA PRO A 39 5.41 2.40 12.07
C PRO A 39 4.32 3.48 12.19
N ASP A 40 3.07 3.05 12.24
CA ASP A 40 1.90 3.88 12.43
C ASP A 40 1.13 3.40 13.67
N ALA A 41 1.16 4.22 14.72
CA ALA A 41 0.56 3.89 16.01
C ALA A 41 -0.98 3.91 15.98
N ASP A 42 -1.58 4.70 15.10
CA ASP A 42 -3.03 4.85 14.97
C ASP A 42 -3.61 3.65 14.20
N TYR A 43 -2.95 3.26 13.11
CA TYR A 43 -3.28 2.02 12.39
C TYR A 43 -2.78 0.75 13.10
N ASN A 44 -1.92 0.90 14.11
CA ASN A 44 -1.21 -0.18 14.79
C ASN A 44 -0.58 -1.18 13.80
N ARG A 45 0.16 -0.63 12.84
CA ARG A 45 0.77 -1.34 11.71
C ARG A 45 2.11 -0.73 11.38
N VAL A 46 3.05 -1.56 10.94
CA VAL A 46 4.34 -1.11 10.41
C VAL A 46 4.48 -1.59 8.97
N VAL A 47 4.89 -0.66 8.11
CA VAL A 47 5.26 -0.94 6.73
C VAL A 47 6.77 -0.97 6.66
N VAL A 48 7.32 -2.08 6.20
CA VAL A 48 8.76 -2.26 6.00
C VAL A 48 9.00 -2.33 4.51
N THR A 49 10.02 -1.64 4.00
CA THR A 49 10.42 -1.69 2.59
C THR A 49 11.83 -2.23 2.46
N LEU A 50 11.97 -3.31 1.70
CA LEU A 50 13.21 -3.98 1.39
C LEU A 50 13.51 -3.87 -0.10
N ALA A 51 14.77 -3.79 -0.48
CA ALA A 51 15.19 -3.99 -1.86
C ALA A 51 16.39 -4.95 -1.93
N GLY A 52 16.42 -5.83 -2.93
CA GLY A 52 17.48 -6.81 -3.08
C GLY A 52 17.41 -7.57 -4.38
N ASP A 53 18.38 -8.46 -4.60
CA ASP A 53 18.28 -9.46 -5.67
C ASP A 53 17.25 -10.55 -5.31
N GLU A 54 17.00 -11.48 -6.24
CA GLU A 54 15.97 -12.53 -6.10
C GLU A 54 16.15 -13.39 -4.83
N LYS A 55 17.40 -13.67 -4.44
CA LYS A 55 17.71 -14.51 -3.28
C LYS A 55 17.70 -13.70 -1.99
N GLY A 56 18.31 -12.52 -2.01
CA GLY A 56 18.36 -11.60 -0.89
C GLY A 56 16.96 -11.17 -0.47
N ILE A 57 16.11 -10.78 -1.42
CA ILE A 57 14.75 -10.31 -1.12
C ILE A 57 13.88 -11.40 -0.50
N LEU A 58 13.97 -12.64 -1.00
CA LEU A 58 13.27 -13.80 -0.44
C LEU A 58 13.71 -14.06 1.00
N ASN A 59 15.03 -14.12 1.22
CA ASN A 59 15.59 -14.36 2.55
C ASN A 59 15.22 -13.23 3.53
N GLY A 60 15.27 -11.98 3.08
CA GLY A 60 14.89 -10.80 3.86
C GLY A 60 13.42 -10.85 4.27
N ALA A 61 12.52 -11.12 3.34
CA ALA A 61 11.09 -11.24 3.61
C ALA A 61 10.79 -12.39 4.60
N VAL A 62 11.43 -13.56 4.41
CA VAL A 62 11.29 -14.70 5.32
C VAL A 62 11.80 -14.36 6.72
N ALA A 63 12.99 -13.77 6.84
CA ALA A 63 13.60 -13.42 8.12
C ALA A 63 12.74 -12.40 8.88
N ALA A 64 12.30 -11.33 8.21
CA ALA A 64 11.42 -10.32 8.80
C ALA A 64 10.10 -10.92 9.30
N THR A 65 9.49 -11.80 8.51
CA THR A 65 8.23 -12.49 8.86
C THR A 65 8.38 -13.39 10.09
N LYS A 66 9.45 -14.19 10.12
CA LYS A 66 9.76 -15.07 11.25
C LYS A 66 9.98 -14.27 12.52
N GLU A 67 10.79 -13.21 12.44
CA GLU A 67 11.07 -12.36 13.59
C GLU A 67 9.78 -11.73 14.13
N ALA A 68 8.97 -11.11 13.27
CA ALA A 68 7.69 -10.53 13.65
C ALA A 68 6.76 -11.56 14.32
N SER A 69 6.76 -12.80 13.85
CA SER A 69 5.90 -13.89 14.36
C SER A 69 6.36 -14.43 15.73
N THR A 70 7.59 -14.14 16.17
CA THR A 70 8.01 -14.43 17.54
C THR A 70 7.35 -13.49 18.55
N PHE A 71 7.25 -12.21 18.20
CA PHE A 71 6.80 -11.14 19.11
C PHE A 71 5.30 -10.81 19.02
N ILE A 72 4.72 -10.86 17.81
CA ILE A 72 3.34 -10.43 17.60
C ILE A 72 2.38 -11.57 17.97
N ASP A 73 1.33 -11.23 18.70
CA ASP A 73 0.22 -12.11 19.05
C ASP A 73 -1.11 -11.44 18.69
N MET A 74 -1.74 -11.93 17.63
CA MET A 74 -2.97 -11.36 17.07
C MET A 74 -4.15 -11.39 18.03
N ARG A 75 -4.13 -12.27 19.05
CA ARG A 75 -5.18 -12.32 20.08
C ARG A 75 -5.26 -11.03 20.89
N ASN A 76 -4.16 -10.27 20.95
CA ASN A 76 -4.05 -9.02 21.68
C ASN A 76 -4.03 -7.79 20.75
N HIS A 77 -3.99 -8.00 19.42
CA HIS A 77 -3.87 -6.91 18.45
C HIS A 77 -5.22 -6.26 18.16
N LYS A 78 -5.24 -4.92 18.19
CA LYS A 78 -6.32 -4.07 17.67
C LYS A 78 -5.70 -2.85 16.98
N GLY A 79 -6.27 -2.46 15.85
CA GLY A 79 -5.88 -1.27 15.10
C GLY A 79 -6.95 -0.89 14.09
N GLU A 80 -6.96 0.37 13.65
CA GLU A 80 -7.96 0.89 12.71
C GLU A 80 -7.78 0.35 11.28
N HIS A 81 -6.61 -0.21 10.97
CA HIS A 81 -6.32 -0.76 9.65
C HIS A 81 -6.75 -2.25 9.54
N PRO A 82 -7.52 -2.62 8.49
CA PRO A 82 -7.92 -4.01 8.29
C PRO A 82 -6.73 -4.95 8.15
N ARG A 83 -6.74 -6.04 8.91
CA ARG A 83 -5.62 -6.99 9.00
C ARG A 83 -6.08 -8.44 9.11
N LEU A 84 -5.30 -9.36 8.56
CA LEU A 84 -5.60 -10.80 8.57
C LEU A 84 -4.71 -11.60 9.52
N GLY A 85 -3.52 -11.10 9.84
CA GLY A 85 -2.53 -11.82 10.63
C GLY A 85 -1.40 -10.94 11.15
N ALA A 86 -0.50 -11.54 11.93
CA ALA A 86 0.67 -10.88 12.51
C ALA A 86 1.56 -10.28 11.41
N THR A 87 1.71 -11.03 10.32
CA THR A 87 2.12 -10.53 9.03
C THR A 87 0.89 -10.51 8.13
N ASP A 88 0.47 -9.35 7.69
CA ASP A 88 -0.81 -9.18 7.01
C ASP A 88 -0.68 -9.36 5.49
N VAL A 89 0.30 -8.67 4.87
CA VAL A 89 0.63 -8.87 3.45
C VAL A 89 2.13 -8.71 3.18
N VAL A 90 2.65 -9.52 2.27
CA VAL A 90 4.05 -9.48 1.79
C VAL A 90 4.08 -9.43 0.26
N PRO A 91 4.02 -8.23 -0.35
CA PRO A 91 4.11 -8.07 -1.78
C PRO A 91 5.56 -8.05 -2.27
N PHE A 92 5.78 -8.60 -3.47
CA PHE A 92 7.02 -8.48 -4.24
C PHE A 92 6.75 -7.65 -5.50
N VAL A 93 7.61 -6.68 -5.76
CA VAL A 93 7.40 -5.65 -6.78
C VAL A 93 8.62 -5.60 -7.69
N PRO A 94 8.44 -5.67 -9.02
CA PRO A 94 9.56 -5.54 -9.95
C PRO A 94 10.08 -4.09 -9.95
N VAL A 95 11.38 -3.90 -9.74
CA VAL A 95 12.03 -2.58 -9.78
C VAL A 95 12.94 -2.47 -10.99
N LYS A 96 13.89 -3.40 -11.17
CA LYS A 96 14.89 -3.30 -12.23
C LYS A 96 15.23 -4.66 -12.82
N ASN A 97 15.16 -4.77 -14.15
CA ASN A 97 15.52 -5.97 -14.93
C ASN A 97 14.86 -7.29 -14.49
N ILE A 98 13.72 -7.23 -13.78
CA ILE A 98 12.96 -8.40 -13.33
C ILE A 98 11.51 -8.27 -13.77
N THR A 99 10.92 -9.38 -14.17
CA THR A 99 9.53 -9.44 -14.63
C THR A 99 8.55 -9.61 -13.47
N MET A 100 7.28 -9.33 -13.75
CA MET A 100 6.19 -9.58 -12.79
C MET A 100 6.06 -11.08 -12.47
N GLN A 101 6.25 -11.94 -13.46
CA GLN A 101 6.18 -13.40 -13.32
C GLN A 101 7.29 -13.93 -12.41
N GLU A 102 8.51 -13.39 -12.52
CA GLU A 102 9.61 -13.74 -11.61
C GLU A 102 9.30 -13.29 -10.18
N CYS A 103 8.71 -12.10 -9.99
CA CYS A 103 8.25 -11.65 -8.66
C CYS A 103 7.13 -12.55 -8.10
N ALA A 104 6.21 -13.01 -8.96
CA ALA A 104 5.15 -13.94 -8.56
C ALA A 104 5.75 -15.27 -8.11
N HIS A 105 6.77 -15.77 -8.82
CA HIS A 105 7.50 -16.96 -8.43
C HIS A 105 8.19 -16.80 -7.06
N ILE A 106 8.86 -15.66 -6.81
CA ILE A 106 9.47 -15.37 -5.49
C ILE A 106 8.39 -15.38 -4.38
N SER A 107 7.23 -14.79 -4.64
CA SER A 107 6.09 -14.82 -3.70
C SER A 107 5.62 -16.25 -3.40
N GLU A 108 5.62 -17.14 -4.39
CA GLU A 108 5.25 -18.55 -4.18
C GLU A 108 6.28 -19.30 -3.35
N GLU A 109 7.58 -19.07 -3.58
CA GLU A 109 8.64 -19.65 -2.76
C GLU A 109 8.58 -19.13 -1.31
N TYR A 110 8.34 -17.84 -1.12
CA TYR A 110 8.07 -17.25 0.19
C TYR A 110 6.88 -17.95 0.88
N ALA A 111 5.76 -18.11 0.16
CA ALA A 111 4.55 -18.75 0.70
C ALA A 111 4.82 -20.18 1.18
N LYS A 112 5.53 -21.00 0.38
CA LYS A 112 5.90 -22.37 0.72
C LYS A 112 6.73 -22.45 2.00
N ILE A 113 7.75 -21.60 2.12
CA ILE A 113 8.64 -21.57 3.28
C ILE A 113 7.86 -21.18 4.52
N ILE A 114 7.11 -20.08 4.45
CA ILE A 114 6.42 -19.51 5.61
C ILE A 114 5.24 -20.37 6.07
N SER A 115 4.44 -20.92 5.15
CA SER A 115 3.33 -21.79 5.53
C SER A 115 3.83 -23.04 6.29
N ARG A 116 4.98 -23.58 5.87
CA ARG A 116 5.60 -24.75 6.50
C ARG A 116 6.22 -24.38 7.85
N ASP A 117 7.01 -23.32 7.88
CA ASP A 117 7.83 -23.00 9.07
C ASP A 117 7.01 -22.39 10.22
N LEU A 118 5.89 -21.71 9.91
CA LEU A 118 5.04 -21.06 10.91
C LEU A 118 3.68 -21.75 11.10
N GLU A 119 3.37 -22.79 10.32
CA GLU A 119 2.08 -23.48 10.35
C GLU A 119 0.88 -22.51 10.23
N VAL A 120 0.95 -21.63 9.23
CA VAL A 120 -0.09 -20.63 8.95
C VAL A 120 -0.67 -20.82 7.55
N PRO A 121 -1.98 -20.56 7.37
CA PRO A 121 -2.58 -20.47 6.05
C PRO A 121 -2.02 -19.25 5.28
N VAL A 122 -1.61 -19.46 4.03
CA VAL A 122 -1.08 -18.41 3.16
C VAL A 122 -1.88 -18.31 1.86
N TYR A 123 -2.27 -17.09 1.49
CA TYR A 123 -3.01 -16.79 0.27
C TYR A 123 -2.16 -16.05 -0.75
N LEU A 124 -2.29 -16.43 -2.02
CA LEU A 124 -1.70 -15.69 -3.14
C LEU A 124 -2.67 -14.65 -3.69
N TYR A 125 -2.21 -13.41 -3.87
CA TYR A 125 -3.00 -12.30 -4.40
C TYR A 125 -2.36 -11.62 -5.62
N GLU A 126 -3.10 -10.69 -6.23
CA GLU A 126 -2.70 -9.95 -7.43
C GLU A 126 -2.18 -10.87 -8.55
N GLU A 127 -0.98 -10.62 -9.09
CA GLU A 127 -0.43 -11.34 -10.24
C GLU A 127 0.07 -12.75 -9.87
N ALA A 128 0.08 -13.11 -8.58
CA ALA A 128 0.34 -14.48 -8.11
C ALA A 128 -0.96 -15.27 -7.84
N CYS A 129 -2.14 -14.64 -7.92
CA CYS A 129 -3.37 -15.30 -7.49
C CYS A 129 -3.77 -16.48 -8.39
N ARG A 130 -4.22 -17.59 -7.79
CA ARG A 130 -4.71 -18.77 -8.53
C ARG A 130 -6.21 -18.73 -8.82
N LYS A 131 -6.93 -17.87 -8.11
CA LYS A 131 -8.39 -17.70 -8.26
C LYS A 131 -8.67 -16.22 -8.53
N PRO A 132 -9.46 -15.86 -9.56
CA PRO A 132 -9.73 -14.45 -9.89
C PRO A 132 -10.24 -13.61 -8.70
N LYS A 133 -11.06 -14.21 -7.82
CA LYS A 133 -11.58 -13.54 -6.61
C LYS A 133 -10.50 -13.13 -5.60
N ARG A 134 -9.30 -13.71 -5.67
CA ARG A 134 -8.14 -13.41 -4.81
C ARG A 134 -7.26 -12.29 -5.38
N LYS A 135 -7.55 -11.78 -6.59
CA LYS A 135 -6.77 -10.68 -7.16
C LYS A 135 -6.74 -9.46 -6.22
N LEU A 136 -7.91 -9.07 -5.71
CA LEU A 136 -8.03 -7.97 -4.74
C LEU A 136 -7.76 -8.42 -3.31
N LEU A 137 -6.80 -7.78 -2.65
CA LEU A 137 -6.48 -7.99 -1.24
C LEU A 137 -7.68 -7.83 -0.31
N SER A 138 -8.55 -6.84 -0.57
CA SER A 138 -9.76 -6.59 0.21
C SER A 138 -10.76 -7.75 0.19
N ASN A 139 -10.78 -8.55 -0.88
CA ASN A 139 -11.63 -9.75 -0.92
C ASN A 139 -11.10 -10.82 0.03
N ILE A 140 -9.77 -11.02 0.05
CA ILE A 140 -9.12 -11.97 0.97
C ILE A 140 -9.26 -11.48 2.42
N ARG A 141 -9.13 -10.18 2.68
CA ARG A 141 -9.27 -9.58 4.00
C ARG A 141 -10.69 -9.40 4.49
N LYS A 142 -11.73 -9.73 3.71
CA LYS A 142 -13.12 -9.57 4.14
C LYS A 142 -13.39 -10.36 5.43
N GLY A 143 -13.84 -9.68 6.49
CA GLY A 143 -14.04 -10.27 7.82
C GLY A 143 -12.78 -10.29 8.69
N GLU A 144 -11.63 -9.87 8.16
CA GLU A 144 -10.37 -9.69 8.90
C GLU A 144 -9.91 -10.94 9.66
N TYR A 145 -9.12 -10.75 10.73
CA TYR A 145 -8.68 -11.80 11.65
C TYR A 145 -9.87 -12.49 12.34
N GLU A 146 -10.88 -11.75 12.79
CA GLU A 146 -12.03 -12.28 13.53
C GLU A 146 -12.88 -13.25 12.70
N GLY A 147 -13.01 -13.00 11.40
CA GLY A 147 -13.75 -13.85 10.47
C GLY A 147 -12.93 -14.97 9.84
N LEU A 148 -11.64 -15.09 10.16
CA LEU A 148 -10.73 -16.02 9.49
C LEU A 148 -11.05 -17.48 9.83
N GLU A 149 -11.34 -17.80 11.09
CA GLU A 149 -11.67 -19.17 11.50
C GLU A 149 -12.88 -19.73 10.75
N GLU A 150 -13.94 -18.93 10.61
CA GLU A 150 -15.12 -19.31 9.85
C GLU A 150 -14.83 -19.38 8.34
N LYS A 151 -14.03 -18.43 7.82
CA LYS A 151 -13.62 -18.43 6.41
C LYS A 151 -12.89 -19.73 6.03
N LEU A 152 -12.02 -20.25 6.90
CA LEU A 152 -11.22 -21.44 6.64
C LEU A 152 -12.06 -22.73 6.57
N LYS A 153 -13.28 -22.74 7.13
CA LYS A 153 -14.22 -23.87 6.99
C LYS A 153 -14.82 -23.98 5.60
N ASN A 154 -14.75 -22.92 4.79
CA ASN A 154 -15.28 -22.90 3.45
C ASN A 154 -14.20 -23.36 2.43
N PRO A 155 -14.40 -24.47 1.70
CA PRO A 155 -13.45 -24.95 0.68
C PRO A 155 -13.09 -23.91 -0.38
N GLU A 156 -14.00 -22.98 -0.67
CA GLU A 156 -13.76 -21.88 -1.59
C GLU A 156 -12.63 -20.96 -1.13
N TRP A 157 -12.37 -20.92 0.17
CA TRP A 157 -11.36 -20.10 0.84
C TRP A 157 -10.21 -20.91 1.46
N TYR A 158 -10.04 -22.18 1.09
CA TYR A 158 -8.83 -22.91 1.46
C TYR A 158 -7.57 -22.17 0.97
N PRO A 159 -6.52 -22.06 1.80
CA PRO A 159 -5.33 -21.30 1.44
C PRO A 159 -4.62 -21.92 0.23
N ASP A 160 -3.78 -21.12 -0.43
CA ASP A 160 -2.95 -21.62 -1.54
C ASP A 160 -1.78 -22.48 -1.03
N TYR A 161 -1.32 -22.20 0.20
CA TYR A 161 -0.28 -22.93 0.92
C TYR A 161 -0.62 -23.03 2.42
N GLY A 162 -0.19 -24.13 3.05
CA GLY A 162 -0.54 -24.46 4.43
C GLY A 162 -1.89 -25.15 4.57
N GLU A 163 -2.20 -25.61 5.79
CA GLU A 163 -3.49 -26.24 6.08
C GLU A 163 -4.59 -25.17 6.23
N ALA A 164 -5.84 -25.55 5.96
CA ALA A 164 -7.02 -24.72 6.23
C ALA A 164 -7.36 -24.71 7.74
N LYS A 165 -6.36 -24.40 8.58
CA LYS A 165 -6.43 -24.43 10.04
C LYS A 165 -6.15 -23.03 10.59
N PHE A 166 -7.02 -22.56 11.46
CA PHE A 166 -6.84 -21.26 12.09
C PHE A 166 -5.67 -21.30 13.07
N ASN A 167 -4.76 -20.34 12.95
CA ASN A 167 -3.68 -20.10 13.90
C ASN A 167 -4.02 -18.86 14.72
N PRO A 168 -4.49 -18.98 15.98
CA PRO A 168 -4.92 -17.80 16.76
C PRO A 168 -3.79 -16.81 17.04
N LYS A 169 -2.54 -17.26 17.16
CA LYS A 169 -1.43 -16.34 17.44
C LYS A 169 -1.10 -15.49 16.21
N LEU A 170 -1.12 -16.08 15.02
CA LEU A 170 -0.56 -15.47 13.82
C LEU A 170 -1.58 -15.09 12.74
N GLY A 171 -2.80 -15.65 12.78
CA GLY A 171 -3.81 -15.46 11.75
C GLY A 171 -3.45 -16.14 10.43
N ALA A 172 -3.61 -15.41 9.32
CA ALA A 172 -3.19 -15.83 7.98
C ALA A 172 -2.34 -14.75 7.31
N ILE A 173 -1.53 -15.17 6.33
CA ILE A 173 -0.63 -14.27 5.59
C ILE A 173 -1.11 -14.17 4.13
N VAL A 174 -1.05 -12.98 3.54
CA VAL A 174 -1.24 -12.80 2.11
C VAL A 174 0.10 -12.46 1.46
N THR A 175 0.41 -13.03 0.30
CA THR A 175 1.63 -12.71 -0.45
C THR A 175 1.33 -12.69 -1.93
N GLY A 176 2.06 -11.91 -2.71
CA GLY A 176 1.87 -11.90 -4.15
C GLY A 176 2.84 -10.98 -4.85
N ALA A 177 2.66 -10.85 -6.16
CA ALA A 177 3.37 -9.87 -6.95
C ALA A 177 2.41 -8.81 -7.48
N ARG A 178 2.84 -7.56 -7.45
CA ARG A 178 2.06 -6.43 -7.96
C ARG A 178 2.96 -5.37 -8.54
N PHE A 179 2.35 -4.49 -9.33
CA PHE A 179 3.02 -3.26 -9.76
C PHE A 179 3.31 -2.35 -8.56
N PHE A 180 4.25 -1.42 -8.76
CA PHE A 180 4.62 -0.45 -7.74
C PHE A 180 3.40 0.40 -7.36
N LEU A 181 3.12 0.49 -6.07
CA LEU A 181 1.99 1.23 -5.53
C LEU A 181 2.54 2.45 -4.82
N ILE A 182 2.08 3.63 -5.23
CA ILE A 182 2.46 4.90 -4.61
C ILE A 182 1.34 5.29 -3.65
N ALA A 183 1.64 5.30 -2.34
CA ALA A 183 0.75 5.83 -1.33
C ALA A 183 0.92 7.35 -1.32
N TYR A 184 -0.09 8.06 -1.79
CA TYR A 184 -0.05 9.48 -2.09
C TYR A 184 -1.23 10.20 -1.44
N ASN A 185 -0.94 11.15 -0.56
CA ASN A 185 -1.93 11.93 0.15
C ASN A 185 -1.93 13.37 -0.39
N VAL A 186 -3.10 13.93 -0.67
CA VAL A 186 -3.24 15.35 -1.04
C VAL A 186 -3.90 16.10 0.11
N ASN A 187 -3.25 17.18 0.55
CA ASN A 187 -3.61 17.89 1.77
C ASN A 187 -4.69 18.92 1.49
N ILE A 188 -5.78 18.89 2.27
CA ILE A 188 -6.90 19.83 2.17
C ILE A 188 -6.92 20.69 3.44
N LYS A 189 -6.88 22.01 3.26
CA LYS A 189 -6.94 22.99 4.35
C LYS A 189 -8.37 23.12 4.89
N SER A 190 -8.79 22.09 5.62
CA SER A 190 -10.10 21.99 6.25
C SER A 190 -10.05 20.99 7.40
N LEU A 191 -10.78 21.27 8.48
CA LEU A 191 -11.04 20.32 9.57
C LEU A 191 -12.22 19.38 9.26
N ASP A 192 -13.05 19.74 8.30
CA ASP A 192 -14.21 18.94 7.92
C ASP A 192 -13.81 17.88 6.90
N VAL A 193 -13.72 16.63 7.36
CA VAL A 193 -13.34 15.46 6.56
C VAL A 193 -14.31 15.18 5.40
N LYS A 194 -15.52 15.74 5.42
CA LYS A 194 -16.51 15.51 4.35
C LYS A 194 -15.97 15.92 2.98
N TYR A 195 -15.17 16.99 2.90
CA TYR A 195 -14.60 17.46 1.63
C TYR A 195 -13.62 16.43 1.07
N ALA A 196 -12.67 15.98 1.89
CA ALA A 196 -11.72 14.96 1.49
C ALA A 196 -12.42 13.62 1.12
N LYS A 197 -13.46 13.24 1.87
CA LYS A 197 -14.27 12.05 1.57
C LYS A 197 -14.97 12.17 0.22
N GLU A 198 -15.64 13.29 -0.04
CA GLU A 198 -16.33 13.52 -1.32
C GLU A 198 -15.34 13.50 -2.50
N ILE A 199 -14.20 14.19 -2.37
CA ILE A 199 -13.17 14.20 -3.42
C ILE A 199 -12.66 12.78 -3.67
N GLY A 200 -12.29 12.05 -2.62
CA GLY A 200 -11.83 10.66 -2.73
C GLY A 200 -12.85 9.74 -3.39
N GLU A 201 -14.14 9.91 -3.08
CA GLU A 201 -15.26 9.18 -3.67
C GLU A 201 -15.51 9.49 -5.15
N VAL A 202 -15.32 10.75 -5.56
CA VAL A 202 -15.43 11.17 -6.96
C VAL A 202 -14.25 10.66 -7.79
N LEU A 203 -13.06 10.57 -7.20
CA LEU A 203 -11.83 10.25 -7.92
C LEU A 203 -11.52 8.76 -7.98
N ARG A 204 -11.65 8.03 -6.86
CA ARG A 204 -11.27 6.61 -6.79
C ARG A 204 -12.05 5.76 -7.80
N GLU A 205 -11.40 4.75 -8.37
CA GLU A 205 -11.96 3.91 -9.42
C GLU A 205 -13.31 3.28 -9.03
N SER A 206 -13.43 2.83 -7.77
CA SER A 206 -14.67 2.23 -7.24
C SER A 206 -15.86 3.20 -7.14
N GLY A 207 -15.58 4.51 -7.21
CA GLY A 207 -16.57 5.57 -7.20
C GLY A 207 -17.39 5.68 -5.93
N ARG A 208 -18.64 6.12 -6.10
CA ARG A 208 -19.59 6.40 -5.03
C ARG A 208 -20.98 5.80 -5.26
N PRO A 209 -21.76 5.51 -4.21
CA PRO A 209 -23.15 5.13 -4.36
C PRO A 209 -23.95 6.20 -5.12
N LYS A 210 -24.79 5.79 -6.07
CA LYS A 210 -25.77 6.67 -6.70
C LYS A 210 -26.82 7.03 -5.66
N ARG A 211 -27.15 8.31 -5.56
CA ARG A 211 -28.22 8.82 -4.70
C ARG A 211 -29.36 9.38 -5.54
N ASP A 212 -30.58 9.22 -5.05
CA ASP A 212 -31.77 9.86 -5.63
C ASP A 212 -31.89 11.33 -5.19
N GLU A 213 -32.94 12.02 -5.63
CA GLU A 213 -33.22 13.42 -5.31
C GLU A 213 -33.40 13.67 -3.80
N ASN A 214 -33.74 12.62 -3.04
CA ASN A 214 -33.89 12.67 -1.58
C ASN A 214 -32.61 12.27 -0.84
N GLY A 215 -31.51 12.00 -1.56
CA GLY A 215 -30.23 11.59 -0.99
C GLY A 215 -30.14 10.11 -0.60
N ASN A 216 -31.16 9.30 -0.89
CA ASN A 216 -31.16 7.87 -0.57
C ASN A 216 -30.31 7.08 -1.57
N VAL A 217 -29.64 6.03 -1.08
CA VAL A 217 -28.84 5.15 -1.93
C VAL A 217 -29.76 4.36 -2.87
N VAL A 218 -29.53 4.51 -4.16
CA VAL A 218 -30.27 3.77 -5.20
C VAL A 218 -29.79 2.33 -5.22
N LYS A 219 -30.72 1.40 -5.05
CA LYS A 219 -30.48 -0.05 -5.18
C LYS A 219 -31.29 -0.64 -6.32
N VAL A 220 -30.69 -1.56 -7.07
CA VAL A 220 -31.34 -2.37 -8.10
C VAL A 220 -31.06 -3.83 -7.76
N ASN A 221 -32.11 -4.66 -7.64
CA ASN A 221 -32.01 -6.07 -7.23
C ASN A 221 -31.25 -6.30 -5.91
N GLY A 222 -31.38 -5.38 -4.95
CA GLY A 222 -30.68 -5.44 -3.66
C GLY A 222 -29.23 -4.95 -3.68
N GLU A 223 -28.65 -4.71 -4.86
CA GLU A 223 -27.30 -4.21 -5.01
C GLU A 223 -27.27 -2.68 -5.14
N THR A 224 -26.25 -2.06 -4.54
CA THR A 224 -26.06 -0.60 -4.62
C THR A 224 -25.57 -0.20 -6.01
N VAL A 225 -26.32 0.66 -6.69
CA VAL A 225 -25.87 1.26 -7.95
C VAL A 225 -24.74 2.24 -7.64
N LYS A 226 -23.62 2.10 -8.35
CA LYS A 226 -22.45 2.98 -8.17
C LYS A 226 -22.24 3.87 -9.39
N ILE A 227 -21.85 5.11 -9.15
CA ILE A 227 -21.29 6.00 -10.15
C ILE A 227 -19.77 5.78 -10.11
N PRO A 228 -19.13 5.30 -11.18
CA PRO A 228 -17.69 5.06 -11.20
C PRO A 228 -16.93 6.37 -11.01
N GLY A 229 -15.76 6.31 -10.36
CA GLY A 229 -14.90 7.48 -10.24
C GLY A 229 -14.12 7.75 -11.52
N ARG A 230 -13.48 8.92 -11.56
CA ARG A 230 -12.78 9.40 -12.76
C ARG A 230 -11.41 8.78 -12.98
N LEU A 231 -10.69 8.43 -11.92
CA LEU A 231 -9.32 7.92 -12.03
C LEU A 231 -9.32 6.38 -12.03
N LYS A 232 -8.63 5.81 -13.02
CA LYS A 232 -8.45 4.36 -13.14
C LYS A 232 -7.31 3.90 -12.25
N THR A 233 -7.37 2.67 -11.76
CA THR A 233 -6.32 2.10 -10.90
C THR A 233 -6.01 2.89 -9.61
N VAL A 234 -6.95 3.73 -9.16
CA VAL A 234 -6.82 4.52 -7.93
C VAL A 234 -7.79 4.01 -6.87
N GLN A 235 -7.28 3.80 -5.66
CA GLN A 235 -8.11 3.73 -4.46
C GLN A 235 -7.98 5.05 -3.70
N GLY A 236 -9.01 5.43 -2.96
CA GLY A 236 -8.96 6.66 -2.18
C GLY A 236 -10.01 6.75 -1.08
N MET A 237 -9.67 7.52 -0.05
CA MET A 237 -10.55 7.84 1.07
C MET A 237 -10.20 9.22 1.65
N GLY A 238 -11.15 9.82 2.37
CA GLY A 238 -10.89 11.04 3.13
C GLY A 238 -10.58 10.71 4.58
N VAL A 239 -9.46 11.23 5.08
CA VAL A 239 -8.99 11.04 6.46
C VAL A 239 -8.69 12.39 7.12
N THR A 240 -8.74 12.41 8.45
CA THR A 240 -8.27 13.55 9.25
C THR A 240 -6.78 13.36 9.55
N LEU A 241 -6.04 14.47 9.65
CA LEU A 241 -4.67 14.48 10.11
C LEU A 241 -4.54 15.49 11.25
N ASP A 242 -4.91 15.03 12.46
CA ASP A 242 -5.12 15.88 13.63
C ASP A 242 -3.86 16.64 14.03
N LYS A 243 -2.68 16.02 13.88
CA LYS A 243 -1.37 16.64 14.18
C LYS A 243 -1.17 17.98 13.46
N TYR A 244 -1.71 18.12 12.25
CA TYR A 244 -1.55 19.33 11.43
C TYR A 244 -2.85 20.14 11.31
N ASN A 245 -3.94 19.72 11.96
CA ASN A 245 -5.26 20.35 11.87
C ASN A 245 -5.76 20.47 10.41
N ILE A 246 -5.60 19.40 9.63
CA ILE A 246 -6.03 19.32 8.22
C ILE A 246 -6.78 18.02 7.95
N THR A 247 -7.28 17.88 6.73
CA THR A 247 -7.78 16.61 6.20
C THR A 247 -6.99 16.25 4.95
N GLN A 248 -6.98 14.96 4.59
CA GLN A 248 -6.26 14.47 3.42
C GLN A 248 -7.17 13.63 2.55
N VAL A 249 -7.02 13.78 1.23
CA VAL A 249 -7.44 12.77 0.27
C VAL A 249 -6.31 11.75 0.20
N SER A 250 -6.44 10.65 0.95
CA SER A 250 -5.45 9.57 0.93
C SER A 250 -5.72 8.64 -0.24
N MET A 251 -4.70 8.39 -1.07
CA MET A 251 -4.83 7.66 -2.33
C MET A 251 -3.76 6.58 -2.44
N ASN A 252 -4.14 5.43 -3.00
CA ASN A 252 -3.19 4.43 -3.50
C ASN A 252 -3.24 4.45 -5.03
N LEU A 253 -2.16 4.91 -5.65
CA LEU A 253 -1.98 4.83 -7.10
C LEU A 253 -1.40 3.45 -7.40
N LYS A 254 -2.27 2.49 -7.79
CA LYS A 254 -1.87 1.10 -8.05
C LYS A 254 -1.07 0.95 -9.35
N ASN A 255 -1.18 1.92 -10.26
CA ASN A 255 -0.39 1.98 -11.48
C ASN A 255 -0.22 3.44 -11.92
N TYR A 256 0.94 4.02 -11.60
CA TYR A 256 1.25 5.41 -11.95
C TYR A 256 1.39 5.64 -13.46
N ASN A 257 1.61 4.60 -14.28
CA ASN A 257 1.59 4.72 -15.73
C ASN A 257 0.17 4.86 -16.30
N VAL A 258 -0.85 4.43 -15.56
CA VAL A 258 -2.27 4.59 -15.95
C VAL A 258 -2.86 5.87 -15.34
N THR A 259 -2.54 6.17 -14.09
CA THR A 259 -2.87 7.45 -13.46
C THR A 259 -1.64 8.02 -12.76
N PRO A 260 -0.90 8.92 -13.44
CA PRO A 260 0.29 9.55 -12.90
C PRO A 260 -0.01 10.44 -11.67
N ILE A 261 1.00 10.64 -10.83
CA ILE A 261 0.89 11.42 -9.58
C ILE A 261 0.35 12.84 -9.86
N HIS A 262 0.88 13.51 -10.87
CA HIS A 262 0.46 14.87 -11.24
C HIS A 262 -1.01 14.92 -11.70
N ILE A 263 -1.50 13.90 -12.41
CA ILE A 263 -2.92 13.83 -12.79
C ILE A 263 -3.81 13.66 -11.57
N ALA A 264 -3.43 12.78 -10.64
CA ALA A 264 -4.16 12.61 -9.39
C ALA A 264 -4.21 13.91 -8.57
N PHE A 265 -3.09 14.62 -8.46
CA PHE A 265 -2.99 15.90 -7.75
C PHE A 265 -3.86 16.99 -8.38
N GLU A 266 -3.78 17.19 -9.70
CA GLU A 266 -4.55 18.21 -10.39
C GLU A 266 -6.07 17.93 -10.35
N GLU A 267 -6.49 16.67 -10.43
CA GLU A 267 -7.91 16.32 -10.28
C GLU A 267 -8.42 16.50 -8.84
N VAL A 268 -7.57 16.30 -7.82
CA VAL A 268 -7.92 16.70 -6.44
C VAL A 268 -8.07 18.22 -6.33
N LYS A 269 -7.12 19.00 -6.87
CA LYS A 269 -7.19 20.46 -6.88
C LYS A 269 -8.47 20.97 -7.55
N LYS A 270 -8.85 20.38 -8.68
CA LYS A 270 -10.08 20.73 -9.40
C LYS A 270 -11.34 20.50 -8.56
N GLU A 271 -11.43 19.38 -7.83
CA GLU A 271 -12.59 19.13 -6.95
C GLU A 271 -12.57 19.98 -5.69
N ALA A 272 -11.39 20.20 -5.11
CA ALA A 272 -11.23 21.09 -3.97
C ALA A 272 -11.73 22.50 -4.33
N GLN A 273 -11.35 23.02 -5.50
CA GLN A 273 -11.84 24.30 -6.03
C GLN A 273 -13.36 24.30 -6.21
N ARG A 274 -13.95 23.23 -6.77
CA ARG A 274 -15.41 23.11 -6.91
C ARG A 274 -16.13 23.18 -5.56
N LEU A 275 -15.51 22.65 -4.51
CA LEU A 275 -16.03 22.62 -3.15
C LEU A 275 -15.68 23.85 -2.31
N GLY A 276 -14.90 24.79 -2.86
CA GLY A 276 -14.47 26.00 -2.17
C GLY A 276 -13.44 25.75 -1.06
N VAL A 277 -12.66 24.67 -1.14
CA VAL A 277 -11.56 24.36 -0.20
C VAL A 277 -10.20 24.41 -0.89
N GLU A 278 -9.16 24.70 -0.12
CA GLU A 278 -7.79 24.89 -0.61
C GLU A 278 -6.96 23.59 -0.49
N VAL A 279 -6.16 23.29 -1.51
CA VAL A 279 -5.13 22.25 -1.47
C VAL A 279 -3.81 22.86 -1.02
N ILE A 280 -3.16 22.26 -0.03
CA ILE A 280 -1.90 22.74 0.57
C ILE A 280 -0.80 21.67 0.47
N GLY A 281 -0.46 21.36 -0.78
CA GLY A 281 0.55 20.36 -1.11
C GLY A 281 0.07 18.91 -0.97
N SER A 282 1.05 18.03 -0.89
CA SER A 282 0.83 16.58 -0.86
C SER A 282 1.96 15.88 -0.11
N GLU A 283 1.82 14.57 0.05
CA GLU A 283 2.77 13.73 0.75
C GLU A 283 2.85 12.35 0.09
N ILE A 284 4.06 11.81 0.02
CA ILE A 284 4.30 10.41 -0.34
C ILE A 284 4.61 9.64 0.94
N VAL A 285 3.78 8.64 1.23
CA VAL A 285 4.01 7.68 2.31
C VAL A 285 4.86 6.53 1.77
N GLY A 286 5.95 6.16 2.44
CA GLY A 286 6.92 5.22 1.92
C GLY A 286 7.81 5.81 0.82
N LEU A 287 8.07 5.02 -0.22
CA LEU A 287 8.98 5.34 -1.33
C LEU A 287 8.21 5.59 -2.64
N VAL A 288 8.89 6.21 -3.60
CA VAL A 288 8.38 6.50 -4.94
C VAL A 288 9.41 6.12 -6.01
N PRO A 289 8.98 5.60 -7.19
CA PRO A 289 9.88 5.40 -8.33
C PRO A 289 10.32 6.74 -8.91
N LEU A 290 11.59 6.83 -9.31
CA LEU A 290 12.13 8.02 -9.97
C LEU A 290 11.29 8.40 -11.20
N GLU A 291 10.91 7.41 -12.00
CA GLU A 291 10.10 7.59 -13.21
C GLU A 291 8.79 8.35 -12.92
N ALA A 292 8.12 8.07 -11.81
CA ALA A 292 6.85 8.71 -11.46
C ALA A 292 7.02 10.21 -11.18
N LEU A 293 8.15 10.61 -10.58
CA LEU A 293 8.50 12.02 -10.37
C LEU A 293 8.97 12.68 -11.66
N MET A 294 9.76 11.98 -12.48
CA MET A 294 10.18 12.50 -13.80
C MET A 294 8.97 12.80 -14.69
N GLN A 295 7.98 11.91 -14.76
CA GLN A 295 6.73 12.14 -15.49
C GLN A 295 5.99 13.40 -15.00
N ALA A 296 5.96 13.65 -13.68
CA ALA A 296 5.39 14.86 -13.12
C ALA A 296 6.21 16.11 -13.45
N GLY A 297 7.54 16.03 -13.34
CA GLY A 297 8.46 17.10 -13.70
C GLY A 297 8.29 17.52 -15.16
N GLU A 298 8.22 16.56 -16.08
CA GLU A 298 8.03 16.80 -17.51
C GLU A 298 6.70 17.50 -17.80
N PHE A 299 5.62 17.04 -17.15
CA PHE A 299 4.30 17.65 -17.24
C PHE A 299 4.32 19.12 -16.80
N TYR A 300 4.93 19.44 -15.66
CA TYR A 300 4.94 20.80 -15.15
C TYR A 300 5.95 21.71 -15.84
N CYS A 301 7.06 21.17 -16.37
CA CYS A 301 8.08 21.96 -17.04
C CYS A 301 7.75 22.26 -18.51
N ASN A 302 6.75 21.58 -19.10
CA ASN A 302 6.37 21.71 -20.50
C ASN A 302 7.57 21.59 -21.46
N GLY A 303 8.45 20.62 -21.21
CA GLY A 303 9.63 20.34 -22.02
C GLY A 303 10.80 21.33 -21.92
N LYS A 304 10.74 22.32 -21.01
CA LYS A 304 11.84 23.29 -20.78
C LYS A 304 13.11 22.65 -20.21
N PHE A 305 12.95 21.62 -19.38
CA PHE A 305 14.04 20.87 -18.78
C PHE A 305 13.93 19.41 -19.20
N LYS A 306 15.08 18.73 -19.22
CA LYS A 306 15.17 17.31 -19.57
C LYS A 306 16.13 16.53 -18.66
N ASP A 307 16.93 17.22 -17.86
CA ASP A 307 17.80 16.56 -16.90
C ASP A 307 16.99 16.10 -15.69
N GLU A 308 17.36 14.93 -15.19
CA GLU A 308 16.69 14.23 -14.09
C GLU A 308 16.53 15.11 -12.84
N LYS A 309 17.61 15.79 -12.42
CA LYS A 309 17.60 16.63 -11.22
C LYS A 309 16.56 17.75 -11.33
N SER A 310 16.55 18.49 -12.43
CA SER A 310 15.59 19.58 -12.62
C SER A 310 14.14 19.08 -12.67
N LEU A 311 13.91 17.92 -13.31
CA LEU A 311 12.57 17.33 -13.37
C LEU A 311 12.08 16.91 -11.98
N VAL A 312 12.93 16.27 -11.18
CA VAL A 312 12.61 15.89 -9.79
C VAL A 312 12.36 17.13 -8.94
N ASP A 313 13.23 18.14 -9.00
CA ASP A 313 13.09 19.39 -8.24
C ASP A 313 11.76 20.09 -8.58
N ILE A 314 11.39 20.15 -9.87
CA ILE A 314 10.11 20.71 -10.33
C ILE A 314 8.92 19.88 -9.82
N ALA A 315 9.01 18.55 -9.87
CA ALA A 315 7.93 17.69 -9.37
C ALA A 315 7.71 17.89 -7.87
N VAL A 316 8.78 17.95 -7.07
CA VAL A 316 8.72 18.18 -5.62
C VAL A 316 8.06 19.52 -5.30
N ASP A 317 8.46 20.59 -5.98
CA ASP A 317 7.87 21.92 -5.84
C ASP A 317 6.39 21.95 -6.25
N LYS A 318 6.07 21.45 -7.45
CA LYS A 318 4.73 21.61 -8.06
C LYS A 318 3.66 20.73 -7.43
N LEU A 319 4.05 19.57 -6.90
CA LEU A 319 3.17 18.71 -6.11
C LEU A 319 3.10 19.16 -4.65
N GLY A 320 3.98 20.07 -4.21
CA GLY A 320 4.08 20.49 -2.81
C GLY A 320 4.43 19.33 -1.88
N LEU A 321 5.38 18.48 -2.28
CA LEU A 321 5.78 17.29 -1.50
C LEU A 321 6.50 17.64 -0.19
N SER A 322 6.99 18.87 -0.08
CA SER A 322 7.71 19.37 1.10
C SER A 322 6.87 20.28 2.01
N GLU A 323 5.56 20.42 1.76
CA GLU A 323 4.72 21.39 2.48
C GLU A 323 4.50 21.04 3.96
N LEU A 324 4.34 19.76 4.30
CA LEU A 324 4.16 19.32 5.70
C LEU A 324 5.45 18.79 6.35
N ASN A 325 6.24 18.06 5.58
CA ASN A 325 7.49 17.44 5.99
C ASN A 325 8.47 17.56 4.83
N GLU A 326 9.76 17.73 5.10
CA GLU A 326 10.77 17.84 4.05
C GLU A 326 10.83 16.55 3.20
N PHE A 327 10.66 16.68 1.89
CA PHE A 327 10.89 15.59 0.95
C PHE A 327 12.39 15.52 0.62
N ILE A 328 13.08 14.50 1.12
CA ILE A 328 14.50 14.26 0.86
C ILE A 328 14.63 13.19 -0.25
N PRO A 329 15.02 13.55 -1.50
CA PRO A 329 15.01 12.63 -2.64
C PRO A 329 15.80 11.34 -2.40
N HIS A 330 17.00 11.41 -1.82
CA HIS A 330 17.84 10.24 -1.54
C HIS A 330 17.31 9.31 -0.45
N GLN A 331 16.22 9.66 0.22
CA GLN A 331 15.55 8.84 1.23
C GLN A 331 14.15 8.38 0.80
N LYS A 332 13.62 8.95 -0.29
CA LYS A 332 12.24 8.71 -0.75
C LYS A 332 12.17 8.12 -2.16
N ILE A 333 13.16 8.36 -3.01
CA ILE A 333 13.21 7.81 -4.36
C ILE A 333 13.93 6.47 -4.33
N ILE A 334 13.22 5.39 -4.62
CA ILE A 334 13.75 4.03 -4.49
C ILE A 334 15.00 3.83 -5.36
N ASP A 335 15.01 4.37 -6.58
CA ASP A 335 16.13 4.28 -7.52
C ASP A 335 17.42 4.94 -6.99
N TYR A 336 17.31 5.94 -6.11
CA TYR A 336 18.47 6.60 -5.48
C TYR A 336 18.99 5.85 -4.25
N MET A 337 18.21 4.91 -3.72
CA MET A 337 18.54 4.17 -2.50
C MET A 337 19.18 2.81 -2.77
N ILE A 338 19.04 2.29 -4.00
CA ILE A 338 19.50 0.97 -4.46
C ILE A 338 20.92 1.02 -5.01
#